data_AF-A0A427TFZ5-F1
#
_entry.id   AF-A0A427TFZ5-F1
#
_cell.length_a   1.000
_cell.length_b   1.000
_cell.length_c   1.000
_cell.angle_alpha   90.00
_cell.angle_beta   90.00
_cell.angle_gamma   90.00
#
_symmetry.space_group_name_H-M   'P 1'
#
loop_
_entity.id
_entity.type
_entity.pdbx_description
1 polymer ?
#
loop_
_entity_poly.entity_id
_entity_poly.type
_entity_poly.pdbx_seq_one_letter_code
_entity_poly.pdbx_strand_id
1 'polypeptide(L)'
;MTGLVYVDLDAVRLVVDGVAHRLRLVRMPAAGEQLTTLCRVVVHASFDLTPPRVVPEPCWACAEMYASDRAARAAQRRLHVVPAEPPRIPLQPRGLRRPPQPKEITG
;
A
#
# COMPACT_ATOMS: atom_id res chain seq x y z
N MET A 1 -28.56 19.04 -4.44
CA MET A 1 -28.13 17.66 -4.12
C MET A 1 -26.88 17.38 -4.91
N THR A 2 -25.84 16.82 -4.30
CA THR A 2 -24.53 16.64 -4.93
C THR A 2 -24.10 15.19 -4.79
N GLY A 3 -23.65 14.57 -5.89
CA GLY A 3 -23.06 13.22 -5.89
C GLY A 3 -21.55 13.28 -5.99
N LEU A 4 -20.87 12.29 -5.40
CA LEU A 4 -19.41 12.13 -5.46
C LEU A 4 -19.06 10.87 -6.24
N VAL A 5 -18.08 10.98 -7.14
CA VAL A 5 -17.53 9.85 -7.89
C VAL A 5 -16.08 9.65 -7.45
N TYR A 6 -15.78 8.45 -6.96
CA TYR A 6 -14.42 8.06 -6.60
C TYR A 6 -13.81 7.23 -7.72
N VAL A 7 -12.63 7.63 -8.17
CA VAL A 7 -11.87 6.93 -9.23
C VAL A 7 -10.56 6.43 -8.63
N ASP A 8 -10.29 5.13 -8.77
CA ASP A 8 -8.98 4.58 -8.46
C ASP A 8 -8.01 4.90 -9.61
N LEU A 9 -7.11 5.85 -9.37
CA LEU A 9 -6.12 6.27 -10.35
C LEU A 9 -5.11 5.16 -10.70
N ASP A 10 -4.89 4.18 -9.82
CA ASP A 10 -4.01 3.04 -10.11
C ASP A 10 -4.66 2.04 -11.09
N ALA A 11 -5.99 2.07 -11.21
CA ALA A 11 -6.75 1.26 -12.15
C ALA A 11 -6.76 1.86 -13.56
N VAL A 12 -6.54 3.17 -13.70
CA VAL A 12 -6.54 3.85 -15.01
C VAL A 12 -5.41 3.33 -15.90
N ARG A 13 -5.75 3.06 -17.16
CA ARG A 13 -4.82 2.65 -18.22
C ARG A 13 -4.91 3.61 -19.39
N LEU A 14 -3.77 3.85 -20.00
CA LEU A 14 -3.68 4.63 -21.24
C LEU A 14 -3.47 3.66 -22.38
N VAL A 15 -4.30 3.75 -23.42
CA VAL A 15 -4.14 2.93 -24.62
C VAL A 15 -3.29 3.70 -25.62
N VAL A 16 -2.15 3.14 -26.00
CA VAL A 16 -1.26 3.68 -27.03
C VAL A 16 -1.05 2.57 -28.06
N ASP A 17 -1.36 2.86 -29.32
CA ASP A 17 -1.24 1.91 -30.43
C ASP A 17 -1.90 0.53 -30.16
N GLY A 18 -3.06 0.55 -29.50
CA GLY A 18 -3.81 -0.67 -29.16
C GLY A 18 -3.28 -1.45 -27.96
N VAL A 19 -2.27 -0.94 -27.25
CA VAL A 19 -1.67 -1.55 -26.06
C VAL A 19 -2.01 -0.74 -24.81
N ALA A 20 -2.40 -1.41 -23.72
CA ALA A 20 -2.69 -0.77 -22.44
C ALA A 20 -1.41 -0.53 -21.62
N HIS A 21 -1.02 0.73 -21.47
CA HIS A 21 0.08 1.19 -20.65
C HIS A 21 -0.35 1.62 -19.25
N ARG A 22 0.61 1.56 -18.30
CA ARG A 22 0.45 2.08 -16.93
C ARG A 22 1.21 3.38 -16.75
N LEU A 23 0.71 4.22 -15.85
CA LEU A 23 1.23 5.52 -15.47
C LEU A 23 1.05 5.71 -13.96
N ARG A 24 1.82 6.63 -13.38
CA ARG A 24 1.62 7.08 -11.99
C ARG A 24 0.81 8.36 -12.02
N LEU A 25 -0.49 8.24 -11.76
CA LEU A 25 -1.39 9.39 -11.68
C LEU A 25 -1.53 9.86 -10.24
N VAL A 26 -1.36 11.16 -10.04
CA VAL A 26 -1.69 11.85 -8.78
C VAL A 26 -3.05 12.55 -8.84
N ARG A 27 -3.58 12.74 -10.06
CA ARG A 27 -4.90 13.29 -10.37
C ARG A 27 -5.37 12.75 -11.71
N MET A 28 -6.65 12.94 -12.03
CA MET A 28 -7.11 12.76 -13.41
C MET A 28 -6.47 13.81 -14.33
N PRO A 29 -5.89 13.42 -15.47
CA PRO A 29 -5.25 14.35 -16.38
C PRO A 29 -6.27 15.16 -17.17
N ALA A 30 -5.88 16.36 -17.60
CA ALA A 30 -6.67 17.14 -18.54
C ALA A 30 -6.56 16.57 -19.97
N ALA A 31 -7.57 16.80 -20.80
CA ALA A 31 -7.46 16.48 -22.23
C ALA A 31 -6.32 17.29 -22.85
N GLY A 32 -5.47 16.63 -23.66
CA GLY A 32 -4.26 17.20 -24.23
C GLY A 32 -3.06 17.28 -23.29
N GLU A 33 -3.21 16.95 -22.00
CA GLU A 33 -2.08 16.92 -21.05
C GLU A 33 -1.04 15.87 -21.47
N GLN A 34 0.24 16.23 -21.42
CA GLN A 34 1.32 15.30 -21.73
C GLN A 34 1.51 14.33 -20.56
N LEU A 35 1.50 13.04 -20.87
CA LEU A 35 1.66 11.94 -19.93
C LEU A 35 2.88 11.11 -20.29
N THR A 36 3.59 10.65 -19.26
CA THR A 36 4.67 9.67 -19.41
C THR A 36 4.25 8.37 -18.74
N THR A 37 4.26 7.29 -19.51
CA THR A 37 4.00 5.93 -19.02
C THR A 37 5.18 5.40 -18.21
N LEU A 38 4.99 4.32 -17.45
CA LEU A 38 6.07 3.67 -16.70
C LEU A 38 7.21 3.21 -17.63
N CYS A 39 6.88 2.72 -18.83
CA CYS A 39 7.86 2.32 -19.83
C CYS A 39 8.41 3.49 -20.67
N ARG A 40 8.23 4.74 -20.21
CA ARG A 40 8.79 5.98 -20.80
C ARG A 40 8.22 6.40 -22.15
N VAL A 41 7.12 5.81 -22.61
CA VAL A 41 6.35 6.34 -23.75
C VAL A 41 5.67 7.64 -23.33
N VAL A 42 5.82 8.68 -24.14
CA VAL A 42 5.23 10.01 -23.93
C VAL A 42 4.09 10.22 -24.93
N VAL A 43 2.92 10.60 -24.44
CA VAL A 43 1.75 10.90 -25.29
C VAL A 43 0.93 12.06 -24.72
N HIS A 44 -0.03 12.55 -25.49
CA HIS A 44 -1.04 13.48 -25.01
C HIS A 44 -2.35 12.74 -24.67
N ALA A 45 -2.96 13.08 -23.54
CA ALA A 45 -4.19 12.46 -23.08
C ALA A 45 -5.35 12.78 -24.03
N SER A 46 -6.10 11.76 -24.43
CA SER A 46 -7.39 11.91 -25.09
C SER A 46 -8.40 11.00 -24.39
N PHE A 47 -9.67 11.40 -24.42
CA PHE A 47 -10.76 10.68 -23.77
C PHE A 47 -11.79 10.34 -24.84
N ASP A 48 -12.06 9.05 -24.98
CA ASP A 48 -13.17 8.55 -25.78
C ASP A 48 -14.22 7.97 -24.82
N LEU A 49 -15.47 8.37 -25.01
CA LEU A 49 -16.60 7.86 -24.24
C LEU A 49 -17.17 6.56 -24.85
N THR A 50 -16.70 6.21 -26.05
CA THR A 50 -17.07 4.98 -26.72
C THR A 50 -16.35 3.81 -26.06
N PRO A 51 -17.08 2.77 -25.59
CA PRO A 51 -16.43 1.60 -25.02
C PRO A 51 -15.59 0.89 -26.11
N PRO A 52 -14.38 0.42 -25.77
CA PRO A 52 -13.54 -0.27 -26.73
C PRO A 52 -14.20 -1.58 -27.18
N ARG A 53 -14.13 -1.89 -28.48
CA ARG A 53 -14.65 -3.15 -29.03
C ARG A 53 -13.80 -4.37 -28.67
N VAL A 54 -12.53 -4.15 -28.40
CA VAL A 54 -11.54 -5.16 -28.03
C VAL A 54 -10.83 -4.70 -26.77
N VAL A 55 -10.62 -5.60 -25.82
CA VAL A 55 -9.85 -5.31 -24.62
C VAL A 55 -8.36 -5.21 -25.02
N PRO A 56 -7.70 -4.05 -24.82
CA PRO A 56 -6.29 -3.91 -25.18
C PRO A 56 -5.40 -4.80 -24.32
N GLU A 57 -4.43 -5.46 -24.95
CA GLU A 57 -3.41 -6.25 -24.25
C GLU A 57 -2.52 -5.34 -23.39
N PRO A 58 -2.10 -5.77 -22.19
CA PRO A 58 -1.24 -4.97 -21.33
C PRO A 58 0.18 -4.88 -21.89
N CYS A 59 0.78 -3.70 -21.80
CA CYS A 59 2.22 -3.53 -22.04
C CYS A 59 3.01 -4.35 -21.00
N TRP A 60 3.79 -5.33 -21.47
CA TRP A 60 4.55 -6.24 -20.60
C TRP A 60 5.52 -5.48 -19.66
N ALA A 61 6.24 -4.50 -20.18
CA ALA A 61 7.20 -3.71 -19.40
C ALA A 61 6.51 -2.89 -18.30
N CYS A 62 5.37 -2.27 -18.63
CA CYS A 62 4.55 -1.57 -17.64
C CYS A 62 4.01 -2.50 -16.56
N ALA A 63 3.60 -3.72 -16.95
CA ALA A 63 3.06 -4.71 -16.02
C ALA A 63 4.12 -5.18 -15.02
N GLU A 64 5.33 -5.49 -15.50
CA GLU A 64 6.46 -5.90 -14.66
C GLU A 64 6.85 -4.77 -13.68
N MET A 65 7.10 -3.56 -14.17
CA MET A 65 7.47 -2.41 -13.33
C MET A 65 6.41 -2.12 -12.27
N TYR A 66 5.13 -2.23 -12.63
CA TYR A 66 4.03 -2.02 -11.68
C TYR A 66 3.95 -3.13 -10.64
N ALA A 67 4.18 -4.39 -11.01
CA ALA A 67 4.22 -5.51 -10.08
C ALA A 67 5.36 -5.33 -9.05
N SER A 68 6.54 -4.93 -9.50
CA SER A 68 7.68 -4.62 -8.64
C SER A 68 7.38 -3.46 -7.68
N ASP A 69 6.79 -2.36 -8.14
CA ASP A 69 6.40 -1.22 -7.29
C ASP A 69 5.35 -1.63 -6.24
N ARG A 70 4.34 -2.43 -6.63
CA ARG A 70 3.33 -2.96 -5.70
C ARG A 70 3.95 -3.87 -4.64
N ALA A 71 4.85 -4.77 -5.03
CA ALA A 71 5.55 -5.65 -4.11
C ALA A 71 6.38 -4.84 -3.10
N ALA A 72 7.12 -3.83 -3.56
CA ALA A 72 7.90 -2.95 -2.70
C ALA A 72 7.03 -2.20 -1.68
N ARG A 73 5.90 -1.62 -2.12
CA ARG A 73 4.95 -0.93 -1.24
C ARG A 73 4.31 -1.88 -0.22
N ALA A 74 3.97 -3.09 -0.64
CA ALA A 74 3.42 -4.11 0.26
C ALA A 74 4.44 -4.52 1.33
N ALA A 75 5.71 -4.70 0.95
CA ALA A 75 6.80 -5.00 1.89
C ALA A 75 7.02 -3.86 2.89
N GLN A 76 7.04 -2.59 2.44
CA GLN A 76 7.15 -1.43 3.31
C GLN A 76 6.03 -1.36 4.35
N ARG A 77 4.78 -1.63 3.95
CA ARG A 77 3.65 -1.65 4.90
C ARG A 77 3.82 -2.72 5.98
N ARG A 78 4.40 -3.88 5.65
CA ARG A 78 4.67 -4.93 6.65
C ARG A 78 5.73 -4.50 7.68
N LEU A 79 6.72 -3.72 7.26
CA LEU A 79 7.77 -3.20 8.15
C LEU A 79 7.28 -2.07 9.06
N HIS A 80 6.19 -1.38 8.70
CA HIS A 80 5.58 -0.32 9.51
C HIS A 80 4.44 -0.80 10.42
N VAL A 81 4.22 -2.11 10.51
CA VAL A 81 3.40 -2.66 11.60
C VAL A 81 4.21 -2.49 12.89
N VAL A 82 3.91 -1.43 13.64
CA VAL A 82 4.38 -1.29 15.02
C VAL A 82 3.87 -2.52 15.77
N PRO A 83 4.75 -3.36 16.37
CA PRO A 83 4.26 -4.44 17.22
C PRO A 83 3.41 -3.79 18.31
N ALA A 84 2.14 -4.21 18.40
CA ALA A 84 1.28 -3.83 19.50
C ALA A 84 2.06 -4.04 20.79
N GLU A 85 2.20 -2.98 21.60
CA GLU A 85 2.92 -3.03 22.87
C GLU A 85 2.40 -4.25 23.64
N PRO A 86 3.25 -5.23 24.00
CA PRO A 86 2.77 -6.43 24.69
C PRO A 86 2.03 -5.99 25.96
N PRO A 87 0.95 -6.68 26.34
CA PRO A 87 0.17 -6.29 27.52
C PRO A 87 1.13 -6.17 28.72
N ARG A 88 1.18 -4.99 29.33
CA ARG A 88 1.95 -4.75 30.55
C ARG A 88 1.33 -5.62 31.65
N ILE A 89 1.86 -6.82 31.83
CA ILE A 89 1.52 -7.66 32.98
C ILE A 89 1.98 -6.89 34.22
N PRO A 90 1.09 -6.53 35.16
CA PRO A 90 1.52 -5.93 36.41
C PRO A 90 2.45 -6.93 37.11
N LEU A 91 3.69 -6.52 37.39
CA LEU A 91 4.58 -7.30 38.25
C LEU A 91 3.91 -7.40 39.62
N GLN A 92 3.35 -8.57 39.94
CA GLN A 92 2.87 -8.82 41.30
C GLN A 92 4.07 -8.71 42.26
N PRO A 93 3.94 -8.02 43.40
CA PRO A 93 5.01 -7.95 44.38
C PRO A 93 5.31 -9.36 44.89
N ARG A 94 6.54 -9.84 44.63
CA ARG A 94 7.04 -11.09 45.20
C ARG A 94 6.94 -10.99 46.72
N GLY A 95 6.11 -11.85 47.31
CA GLY A 95 5.89 -11.93 48.74
C GLY A 95 7.22 -11.96 49.50
N LEU A 96 7.38 -11.00 50.41
CA LEU A 96 8.43 -10.99 51.41
C LEU A 96 8.29 -12.26 52.25
N ARG A 97 9.21 -13.22 52.08
CA ARG A 97 9.31 -14.35 52.99
C ARG A 97 9.69 -13.82 54.37
N ARG A 98 8.81 -14.04 55.34
CA ARG A 98 9.06 -13.74 56.76
C ARG A 98 10.24 -14.61 57.23
N PRO A 99 11.28 -14.06 57.87
CA PRO A 99 12.37 -14.87 58.40
C PRO A 99 11.86 -15.77 59.56
N PRO A 100 12.42 -16.98 59.72
CA PRO A 100 12.07 -17.85 60.84
C PRO A 100 12.58 -17.23 62.15
N GLN A 101 11.73 -17.25 63.18
CA GLN A 101 12.07 -16.82 64.53
C GLN A 101 13.07 -17.81 65.16
N PRO A 102 14.14 -17.35 65.84
CA PRO A 102 15.07 -18.23 66.52
C PRO A 102 14.37 -18.91 67.72
N LYS A 103 14.56 -20.22 67.85
CA LYS A 103 14.13 -20.98 69.03
C LYS A 103 15.11 -20.70 70.16
N GLU A 104 14.61 -20.19 71.28
CA GLU A 104 15.36 -20.11 72.53
C GLU A 104 15.74 -21.53 72.97
N ILE A 105 17.04 -21.79 73.11
CA ILE A 105 17.56 -23.00 73.75
C ILE A 105 17.95 -22.60 75.16
N THR A 106 17.13 -23.01 76.12
CA THR A 106 17.41 -22.91 77.55
C THR A 106 18.48 -23.94 77.93
N GLY A 107 19.53 -23.48 78.61
CA GLY A 107 20.56 -24.30 79.25
C GLY A 107 21.04 -23.60 80.50
#